data_AF-A0A5J5TJ69-F1
#
_entry.id   AF-A0A5J5TJ69-F1
#
_cell.length_a   1.000
_cell.length_b   1.000
_cell.length_c   1.000
_cell.angle_alpha   90.00
_cell.angle_beta   90.00
_cell.angle_gamma   90.00
#
_symmetry.space_group_name_H-M   'P 1'
#
loop_
_entity.id
_entity.type
_entity.pdbx_description
1 polymer ?
#
loop_
_entity_poly.entity_id
_entity_poly.type
_entity_poly.pdbx_seq_one_letter_code
_entity_poly.pdbx_strand_id
1 'polypeptide(L)'
;MRARIALNIKSVNYELVEARPWDDQSQVLHESKSNPVMVHGDKSICESLNIVEYMDEIWPYAPSIFPFDPLKHVTARFWAGYLKDQWFPSLKAIGIAEGKDTRKAAIRQVEKGLVLLEGAFVKCSKGKAFFGEDQIGYLDIAFGCFLCLLRVEEKVNGIK
;
A
#
# COMPACT_ATOMS: atom_id res chain seq x y z
N MET A 1 -0.19 -0.03 -7.77
CA MET A 1 0.06 -1.40 -7.27
C MET A 1 -1.07 -1.92 -6.39
N ARG A 2 -1.39 -1.28 -5.26
CA ARG A 2 -2.47 -1.72 -4.34
C ARG A 2 -3.79 -2.06 -5.04
N ALA A 3 -4.32 -1.13 -5.83
CA ALA A 3 -5.55 -1.32 -6.61
C ALA A 3 -5.47 -2.54 -7.56
N ARG A 4 -4.33 -2.75 -8.23
CA ARG A 4 -4.11 -3.90 -9.11
C ARG A 4 -4.12 -5.22 -8.36
N ILE A 5 -3.52 -5.27 -7.17
CA ILE A 5 -3.54 -6.46 -6.31
C ILE A 5 -4.98 -6.76 -5.89
N ALA A 6 -5.73 -5.76 -5.44
CA ALA A 6 -7.13 -5.92 -5.05
C ALA A 6 -8.01 -6.39 -6.21
N LEU A 7 -7.89 -5.80 -7.40
CA LEU A 7 -8.62 -6.26 -8.61
C LEU A 7 -8.32 -7.72 -8.94
N ASN A 8 -7.05 -8.13 -8.83
CA ASN A 8 -6.65 -9.51 -9.08
C ASN A 8 -7.23 -10.48 -8.03
N ILE A 9 -7.23 -10.11 -6.73
CA ILE A 9 -7.88 -10.90 -5.67
C ILE A 9 -9.37 -11.04 -5.94
N LYS A 10 -10.01 -9.96 -6.40
CA LYS A 10 -11.43 -9.93 -6.75
C LYS A 10 -11.74 -10.61 -8.08
N SER A 11 -10.72 -11.06 -8.83
CA SER A 11 -10.86 -11.63 -10.18
C SER A 11 -11.64 -10.73 -11.15
N VAL A 12 -11.43 -9.42 -11.04
CA VAL A 12 -12.08 -8.40 -11.89
C VAL A 12 -11.14 -7.99 -13.01
N ASN A 13 -11.61 -8.08 -14.25
CA ASN A 13 -10.87 -7.57 -15.41
C ASN A 13 -10.86 -6.04 -15.41
N TYR A 14 -9.73 -5.46 -15.80
CA TYR A 14 -9.56 -4.01 -15.87
C TYR A 14 -8.61 -3.63 -17.00
N GLU A 15 -8.77 -2.42 -17.50
CA GLU A 15 -7.79 -1.77 -18.36
C GLU A 15 -6.84 -0.94 -17.50
N LEU A 16 -5.54 -1.08 -17.74
CA LEU A 16 -4.53 -0.24 -17.11
C LEU A 16 -4.12 0.87 -18.06
N VAL A 17 -4.59 2.09 -17.77
CA VAL A 17 -4.16 3.29 -18.48
C VAL A 17 -3.00 3.92 -17.72
N GLU A 18 -1.82 3.99 -18.34
CA GLU A 18 -0.66 4.65 -17.75
C GLU A 18 -0.81 6.17 -17.85
N ALA A 19 -0.80 6.84 -16.70
CA ALA A 19 -0.78 8.29 -16.64
C ALA A 19 0.51 8.82 -17.27
N ARG A 20 0.39 9.58 -18.35
CA ARG A 20 1.50 10.30 -18.97
C ARG A 20 1.41 11.78 -18.59
N PRO A 21 2.46 12.38 -18.00
CA PRO A 21 2.43 13.78 -17.55
C PRO A 21 2.14 14.83 -18.65
N TRP A 22 2.16 14.44 -19.92
CA TRP A 22 2.02 15.30 -21.10
C TRP A 22 0.87 14.88 -22.02
N ASP A 23 -0.03 13.99 -21.56
CA ASP A 23 -1.12 13.46 -22.38
C ASP A 23 -2.49 13.99 -21.93
N ASP A 24 -3.13 14.77 -22.79
CA ASP A 24 -4.44 15.38 -22.57
C ASP A 24 -5.58 14.33 -22.47
N GLN A 25 -5.37 13.08 -22.91
CA GLN A 25 -6.34 11.99 -22.71
C GLN A 25 -6.50 11.60 -21.24
N SER A 26 -5.64 12.11 -20.36
CA SER A 26 -5.70 11.91 -18.92
C SER A 26 -6.67 12.88 -18.21
N GLN A 27 -7.77 13.30 -18.86
CA GLN A 27 -8.77 14.23 -18.26
C GLN A 27 -9.21 13.82 -16.85
N VAL A 28 -9.38 12.52 -16.58
CA VAL A 28 -9.70 11.99 -15.25
C VAL A 28 -8.58 12.20 -14.22
N LEU A 29 -7.31 12.19 -14.63
CA LEU A 29 -6.15 12.51 -13.79
C LEU A 29 -5.99 14.02 -13.55
N HIS A 30 -6.40 14.86 -14.49
CA HIS A 30 -6.35 16.31 -14.35
C HIS A 30 -7.28 16.83 -13.25
N GLU A 31 -8.46 16.22 -13.09
CA GLU A 31 -9.42 16.60 -12.04
C GLU A 31 -9.01 16.11 -10.65
N SER A 32 -8.41 14.92 -10.56
CA SER A 32 -8.09 14.30 -9.26
C SER A 32 -6.71 14.61 -8.69
N LYS A 33 -5.73 15.02 -9.52
CA LYS A 33 -4.31 15.26 -9.17
C LYS A 33 -3.63 14.15 -8.34
N SER A 34 -4.25 12.97 -8.18
CA SER A 34 -3.80 11.88 -7.32
C SER A 34 -3.79 10.59 -8.12
N ASN A 35 -2.64 9.92 -8.16
CA ASN A 35 -2.47 8.59 -8.77
C ASN A 35 -2.30 7.57 -7.62
N PRO A 36 -3.05 6.46 -7.60
CA PRO A 36 -3.99 5.98 -8.62
C PRO A 36 -5.41 6.54 -8.54
N VAL A 37 -6.08 6.57 -9.71
CA VAL A 37 -7.51 6.73 -9.88
C VAL A 37 -8.08 5.43 -10.45
N MET A 38 -9.23 4.99 -9.93
CA MET A 38 -10.05 3.96 -10.55
C MET A 38 -11.34 4.58 -11.08
N VAL A 39 -11.70 4.22 -12.31
CA VAL A 39 -13.01 4.54 -12.89
C VAL A 39 -13.87 3.28 -12.87
N HIS A 40 -15.07 3.37 -12.30
CA HIS A 40 -16.06 2.30 -12.30
C HIS A 40 -17.42 2.86 -12.69
N GLY A 41 -17.88 2.53 -13.91
CA GLY A 41 -19.03 3.18 -14.52
C GLY A 41 -18.73 4.66 -14.78
N ASP A 42 -19.57 5.54 -14.26
CA ASP A 42 -19.45 7.00 -14.33
C ASP A 42 -18.72 7.62 -13.11
N LYS A 43 -18.24 6.78 -12.17
CA LYS A 43 -17.63 7.23 -10.91
C LYS A 43 -16.12 7.10 -10.93
N SER A 44 -15.45 8.14 -10.42
CA SER A 44 -14.00 8.15 -10.19
C SER A 44 -13.69 8.04 -8.70
N ILE A 45 -12.82 7.10 -8.34
CA ILE A 45 -12.35 6.87 -6.97
C ILE A 45 -10.84 7.12 -6.93
N CYS A 46 -10.42 8.00 -6.03
CA CYS A 46 -9.01 8.37 -5.84
C CYS A 46 -8.46 7.79 -4.53
N GLU A 47 -7.16 7.92 -4.31
CA GLU A 47 -6.42 7.37 -3.17
C GLU A 47 -6.39 5.84 -3.16
N SER A 48 -5.18 5.28 -3.30
CA SER A 48 -5.00 3.82 -3.43
C SER A 48 -5.63 2.96 -2.33
N LEU A 49 -5.75 3.45 -1.10
CA LEU A 49 -6.35 2.72 0.02
C LEU A 49 -7.88 2.78 -0.01
N ASN A 50 -8.45 3.95 -0.34
CA ASN A 50 -9.90 4.11 -0.52
C ASN A 50 -10.40 3.27 -1.69
N ILE A 51 -9.60 3.18 -2.77
CA ILE A 51 -9.89 2.30 -3.90
C ILE A 51 -10.00 0.84 -3.42
N VAL A 52 -9.05 0.35 -2.62
CA VAL A 52 -9.09 -1.03 -2.10
C VAL A 52 -10.32 -1.26 -1.21
N GLU A 53 -10.66 -0.30 -0.35
CA GLU A 53 -11.88 -0.33 0.48
C GLU A 53 -13.14 -0.45 -0.38
N TYR A 54 -13.29 0.45 -1.35
CA TYR A 54 -14.43 0.44 -2.25
C TYR A 54 -14.58 -0.90 -2.99
N MET A 55 -13.48 -1.46 -3.51
CA MET A 55 -13.50 -2.76 -4.20
C MET A 55 -13.95 -3.91 -3.29
N ASP A 56 -13.61 -3.86 -2.01
CA ASP A 56 -14.01 -4.88 -1.05
C ASP A 56 -15.51 -4.83 -0.76
N GLU A 57 -16.07 -3.63 -0.69
CA GLU A 57 -17.50 -3.41 -0.47
C GLU A 57 -18.37 -3.77 -1.68
N ILE A 58 -17.96 -3.41 -2.91
CA ILE A 58 -18.80 -3.62 -4.09
C ILE A 58 -18.75 -5.04 -4.66
N TRP A 59 -17.73 -5.81 -4.32
CA TRP A 59 -17.58 -7.21 -4.71
C TRP A 59 -17.48 -8.13 -3.48
N PRO A 60 -18.56 -8.24 -2.69
CA PRO A 60 -18.58 -9.04 -1.46
C PRO A 60 -18.61 -10.55 -1.73
N TYR A 61 -18.88 -10.97 -2.97
CA TYR A 61 -18.88 -12.38 -3.37
C TYR A 61 -17.48 -12.95 -3.63
N ALA A 62 -16.47 -12.09 -3.74
CA ALA A 62 -15.07 -12.47 -3.94
C ALA A 62 -14.31 -12.44 -2.59
N PRO A 63 -13.10 -13.03 -2.49
CA PRO A 63 -12.36 -13.08 -1.24
C PRO A 63 -12.28 -11.71 -0.54
N SER A 64 -12.57 -11.70 0.76
CA SER A 64 -12.60 -10.48 1.57
C SER A 64 -11.18 -9.97 1.81
N ILE A 65 -10.97 -8.68 1.55
CA ILE A 65 -9.69 -8.01 1.83
C ILE A 65 -9.69 -7.49 3.28
N PHE A 66 -10.83 -7.01 3.77
CA PHE A 66 -11.00 -6.60 5.14
C PHE A 66 -11.44 -7.76 6.04
N PRO A 67 -11.00 -7.75 7.32
CA PRO A 67 -11.58 -8.62 8.32
C PRO A 67 -13.00 -8.15 8.68
N PHE A 68 -13.89 -9.10 8.94
CA PHE A 68 -15.26 -8.83 9.40
C PHE A 68 -15.33 -8.31 10.84
N ASP A 69 -14.35 -8.69 11.68
CA ASP A 69 -14.29 -8.23 13.06
C ASP A 69 -13.96 -6.72 13.12
N PRO A 70 -14.78 -5.89 13.80
CA PRO A 70 -14.58 -4.44 13.82
C PRO A 70 -13.23 -4.00 14.39
N LEU A 71 -12.72 -4.71 15.41
CA LEU A 71 -11.45 -4.35 16.05
C LEU A 71 -10.28 -4.66 15.11
N LYS A 72 -10.29 -5.84 14.47
CA LYS A 72 -9.29 -6.17 13.44
C LYS A 72 -9.37 -5.22 12.26
N HIS A 73 -10.58 -4.81 11.85
CA HIS A 73 -10.78 -3.87 10.76
C HIS A 73 -10.10 -2.53 11.05
N VAL A 74 -10.41 -1.93 12.21
CA VAL A 74 -9.80 -0.66 12.63
C VAL A 74 -8.29 -0.80 12.83
N THR A 75 -7.82 -1.95 13.34
CA THR A 75 -6.39 -2.22 13.49
C THR A 75 -5.66 -2.25 12.14
N ALA A 76 -6.24 -2.91 11.13
CA ALA A 76 -5.66 -2.95 9.79
C ALA A 76 -5.60 -1.54 9.15
N ARG A 77 -6.66 -0.74 9.32
CA ARG A 77 -6.68 0.67 8.88
C ARG A 77 -5.62 1.52 9.58
N PHE A 78 -5.48 1.37 10.90
CA PHE A 78 -4.47 2.09 11.66
C PHE A 78 -3.06 1.84 11.12
N TRP A 79 -2.70 0.57 10.89
CA TRP A 79 -1.38 0.24 10.36
C TRP A 79 -1.18 0.68 8.91
N ALA A 80 -2.21 0.63 8.07
CA ALA A 80 -2.15 1.19 6.72
C ALA A 80 -1.94 2.72 6.73
N GLY A 81 -2.56 3.42 7.68
CA GLY A 81 -2.33 4.84 7.95
C GLY A 81 -0.89 5.11 8.40
N TYR A 82 -0.39 4.36 9.38
CA TYR A 82 1.01 4.43 9.81
C TYR A 82 1.99 4.22 8.63
N LEU A 83 1.72 3.23 7.77
CA LEU A 83 2.51 2.99 6.57
C LEU A 83 2.51 4.18 5.61
N LYS A 84 1.33 4.77 5.35
CA LYS A 84 1.16 5.92 4.46
C LYS A 84 1.84 7.17 5.02
N ASP A 85 1.65 7.45 6.30
CA ASP A 85 1.91 8.77 6.88
C ASP A 85 3.27 8.84 7.60
N GLN A 86 3.84 7.70 8.00
CA GLN A 86 5.08 7.64 8.78
C GLN A 86 6.16 6.83 8.08
N TRP A 87 5.89 5.56 7.77
CA TRP A 87 6.92 4.63 7.28
C TRP A 87 7.32 4.88 5.83
N PHE A 88 6.36 5.12 4.93
CA PHE A 88 6.69 5.40 3.54
C PHE A 88 7.44 6.73 3.35
N PRO A 89 7.10 7.83 4.04
CA PRO A 89 7.92 9.04 4.04
C PRO A 89 9.37 8.81 4.50
N SER A 90 9.61 7.97 5.52
CA SER A 90 10.98 7.66 5.94
C SER A 90 11.74 6.83 4.90
N LEU A 91 11.06 5.91 4.20
CA LEU A 91 11.65 5.18 3.07
C LEU A 91 12.03 6.12 1.93
N LYS A 92 11.15 7.05 1.55
CA LYS A 92 11.46 8.08 0.53
C LYS A 92 12.63 8.97 0.94
N ALA A 93 12.75 9.28 2.24
CA ALA A 93 13.81 10.14 2.75
C ALA A 93 15.21 9.59 2.46
N ILE A 94 15.37 8.27 2.33
CA ILE A 94 16.66 7.65 1.96
C ILE A 94 17.10 8.10 0.56
N GLY A 95 16.20 8.04 -0.41
CA GLY A 95 16.48 8.38 -1.81
C GLY A 95 16.76 9.87 -2.05
N ILE A 96 16.20 10.77 -1.23
CA ILE A 96 16.40 12.23 -1.35
C ILE A 96 17.46 12.78 -0.36
N ALA A 97 18.03 11.95 0.51
CA ALA A 97 18.97 12.41 1.51
C ALA A 97 20.28 12.93 0.89
N GLU A 98 20.63 14.17 1.24
CA GLU A 98 21.89 14.80 0.90
C GLU A 98 22.94 14.49 1.99
N GLY A 99 23.94 13.69 1.64
CA GLY A 99 25.03 13.31 2.54
C GLY A 99 24.85 11.96 3.25
N LYS A 100 25.95 11.46 3.82
CA LYS A 100 26.00 10.12 4.41
C LYS A 100 25.22 10.03 5.73
N ASP A 101 25.27 11.07 6.56
CA ASP A 101 24.70 11.02 7.91
C ASP A 101 23.17 11.16 7.91
N THR A 102 22.63 12.04 7.06
CA THR A 102 21.18 12.18 6.81
C THR A 102 20.60 10.88 6.28
N ARG A 103 21.28 10.23 5.33
CA ARG A 103 20.87 8.92 4.80
C ARG A 103 20.87 7.83 5.87
N LYS A 104 21.93 7.74 6.67
CA LYS A 104 22.00 6.80 7.80
C LYS A 104 20.88 7.02 8.81
N ALA A 105 20.50 8.27 9.08
CA ALA A 105 19.39 8.58 9.96
C ALA A 105 18.03 8.13 9.38
N ALA A 106 17.81 8.34 8.08
CA ALA A 106 16.61 7.87 7.38
C ALA A 106 16.50 6.34 7.39
N ILE A 107 17.60 5.62 7.12
CA ILE A 107 17.69 4.16 7.23
C ILE A 107 17.27 3.68 8.62
N ARG A 108 17.84 4.26 9.68
CA ARG A 108 17.49 3.91 11.06
C ARG A 108 16.00 4.13 11.35
N GLN A 109 15.38 5.13 10.73
CA GLN A 109 13.94 5.37 10.90
C GLN A 109 13.09 4.32 10.18
N VAL A 110 13.52 3.86 9.01
CA VAL A 110 12.89 2.73 8.30
C VAL A 110 13.01 1.44 9.12
N GLU A 111 14.20 1.14 9.65
CA GLU A 111 14.45 -0.04 10.50
C GLU A 111 13.56 -0.03 11.75
N LYS A 112 13.47 1.11 12.46
CA LYS A 112 12.57 1.25 13.62
C LYS A 112 11.12 0.96 13.26
N GLY A 113 10.66 1.43 12.11
CA GLY A 113 9.30 1.16 11.67
C GLY A 113 9.08 -0.29 11.22
N LEU A 114 10.10 -0.95 10.66
CA LEU A 114 10.06 -2.39 10.37
C LEU A 114 9.92 -3.22 11.65
N VAL A 115 10.63 -2.87 12.73
CA VAL A 115 10.47 -3.52 14.05
C VAL A 115 9.03 -3.39 14.57
N LEU A 116 8.41 -2.21 14.41
CA LEU A 116 7.00 -2.01 14.78
C LEU A 116 6.05 -2.86 13.92
N LEU A 117 6.29 -2.92 12.61
CA LEU A 117 5.50 -3.71 11.67
C LEU A 117 5.66 -5.21 11.91
N GLU A 118 6.84 -5.68 12.30
CA GLU A 118 7.08 -7.06 12.72
C GLU A 118 6.26 -7.41 13.96
N GLY A 119 6.27 -6.54 14.97
CA GLY A 119 5.41 -6.69 16.14
C GLY A 119 3.91 -6.69 15.79
N ALA A 120 3.50 -5.87 14.82
CA ALA A 120 2.14 -5.89 14.29
C ALA A 120 1.82 -7.20 13.56
N PHE A 121 2.77 -7.70 12.76
CA PHE A 121 2.63 -8.94 12.00
C PHE A 121 2.43 -10.14 12.92
N VAL A 122 3.26 -10.29 13.96
CA VAL A 122 3.12 -11.39 14.93
C VAL A 122 1.74 -11.37 15.60
N LYS A 123 1.24 -10.17 15.98
CA LYS A 123 -0.07 -10.02 16.63
C LYS A 123 -1.24 -10.27 15.68
N CYS A 124 -1.18 -9.78 14.44
CA CYS A 124 -2.27 -9.87 13.48
C CYS A 124 -2.34 -11.26 12.83
N SER A 125 -1.21 -11.82 12.41
CA SER A 125 -1.13 -13.09 11.69
C SER A 125 -1.46 -14.30 12.54
N LYS A 126 -1.25 -14.23 13.86
CA LYS A 126 -1.41 -15.38 14.78
C LYS A 126 -0.60 -16.60 14.34
N GLY A 127 0.59 -16.38 13.77
CA GLY A 127 1.47 -17.43 13.26
C GLY A 127 1.12 -17.94 11.85
N LYS A 128 0.17 -17.29 11.16
CA LYS A 128 -0.16 -17.57 9.76
C LYS A 128 0.72 -16.76 8.79
N ALA A 129 0.54 -17.00 7.51
CA ALA A 129 1.42 -16.47 6.46
C ALA A 129 1.26 -14.96 6.21
N PHE A 130 0.09 -14.39 6.50
CA PHE A 130 -0.26 -13.01 6.16
C PHE A 130 -0.74 -12.21 7.38
N PHE A 131 -0.73 -10.89 7.29
CA PHE A 131 -1.44 -10.03 8.25
C PHE A 131 -2.94 -10.36 8.27
N GLY A 132 -3.50 -10.73 7.12
CA GLY A 132 -4.84 -11.30 6.93
C GLY A 132 -4.99 -12.78 7.30
N GLU A 133 -4.04 -13.33 8.07
CA GLU A 133 -4.00 -14.71 8.51
C GLU A 133 -3.74 -15.71 7.34
N ASP A 134 -4.76 -16.45 6.91
CA ASP A 134 -4.63 -17.48 5.87
C ASP A 134 -4.66 -16.91 4.45
N GLN A 135 -5.07 -15.64 4.27
CA GLN A 135 -5.18 -14.97 2.98
C GLN A 135 -4.57 -13.56 3.02
N ILE A 136 -4.24 -13.03 1.85
CA ILE A 136 -3.78 -11.64 1.70
C ILE A 136 -4.92 -10.71 2.14
N GLY A 137 -4.68 -9.94 3.20
CA GLY A 137 -5.61 -8.93 3.70
C GLY A 137 -5.22 -7.50 3.36
N TYR A 138 -6.00 -6.54 3.84
CA TYR A 138 -5.81 -5.12 3.60
C TYR A 138 -4.40 -4.63 3.94
N LEU A 139 -3.86 -5.04 5.09
CA LEU A 139 -2.53 -4.62 5.54
C LEU A 139 -1.41 -5.27 4.72
N ASP A 140 -1.60 -6.51 4.25
CA ASP A 140 -0.67 -7.16 3.31
C ASP A 140 -0.59 -6.39 2.00
N ILE A 141 -1.72 -5.92 1.47
CA ILE A 141 -1.76 -5.08 0.26
C ILE A 141 -1.10 -3.72 0.53
N ALA A 142 -1.38 -3.11 1.69
CA ALA A 142 -0.88 -1.80 2.06
C ALA A 142 0.64 -1.76 2.23
N PHE A 143 1.22 -2.80 2.86
CA PHE A 143 2.67 -2.94 3.06
C PHE A 143 3.37 -3.56 1.86
N GLY A 144 2.79 -4.62 1.30
CA GLY A 144 3.35 -5.40 0.18
C GLY A 144 3.64 -4.55 -1.05
N CYS A 145 2.89 -3.46 -1.26
CA CYS A 145 3.15 -2.54 -2.36
C CYS A 145 4.49 -1.79 -2.26
N PHE A 146 5.18 -1.82 -1.12
CA PHE A 146 6.47 -1.17 -0.93
C PHE A 146 7.66 -2.12 -1.00
N LEU A 147 7.44 -3.44 -1.03
CA LEU A 147 8.52 -4.43 -0.99
C LEU A 147 9.53 -4.27 -2.14
N CYS A 148 9.05 -3.90 -3.34
CA CYS A 148 9.94 -3.62 -4.47
C CYS A 148 10.87 -2.43 -4.18
N LEU A 149 10.33 -1.33 -3.67
CA LEU A 149 11.11 -0.14 -3.34
C LEU A 149 12.06 -0.40 -2.16
N LEU A 150 11.59 -1.08 -1.12
CA LEU A 150 12.43 -1.49 0.01
C LEU A 150 13.63 -2.32 -0.46
N ARG A 151 13.40 -3.28 -1.36
CA ARG A 151 14.46 -4.11 -1.93
C ARG A 151 15.47 -3.32 -2.77
N VAL A 152 15.02 -2.28 -3.46
CA VAL A 152 15.92 -1.37 -4.18
C VAL A 152 16.80 -0.62 -3.19
N GLU A 153 16.22 -0.07 -2.13
CA GLU A 153 16.97 0.67 -1.10
C GLU A 153 17.98 -0.23 -0.36
N GLU A 154 17.61 -1.46 -0.02
CA GLU A 154 18.53 -2.46 0.55
C GLU A 154 19.76 -2.67 -0.34
N LYS A 155 19.54 -2.90 -1.64
CA LYS A 155 20.64 -3.15 -2.60
C LYS A 155 21.51 -1.92 -2.82
N VAL A 156 20.91 -0.74 -2.96
CA VAL A 156 21.64 0.52 -3.21
C VAL A 156 22.49 0.91 -2.01
N ASN A 157 22.01 0.64 -0.79
CA ASN A 157 22.69 1.04 0.44
C ASN A 157 23.51 -0.09 1.09
N GLY A 158 23.49 -1.31 0.54
CA GLY A 158 24.24 -2.46 1.06
C GLY A 158 23.72 -2.96 2.41
N ILE A 159 22.40 -2.90 2.62
CA ILE A 159 21.72 -3.25 3.87
C ILE A 159 20.97 -4.59 3.67
N LYS A 160 20.82 -5.37 4.74
CA LYS A 160 20.11 -6.65 4.74
C LYS A 160 18.92 -6.63 5.66
#